data_AF-A0A4D4M6X9-F1
#
_entry.id   AF-A0A4D4M6X9-F1
#
_cell.length_a   1.000
_cell.length_b   1.000
_cell.length_c   1.000
_cell.angle_alpha   90.00
_cell.angle_beta   90.00
_cell.angle_gamma   90.00
#
_symmetry.space_group_name_H-M   'P 1'
#
loop_
_entity.id
_entity.type
_entity.pdbx_description
1 polymer ?
#
loop_
_entity_poly.entity_id
_entity_poly.type
_entity_poly.pdbx_seq_one_letter_code
_entity_poly.pdbx_strand_id
1 'polypeptide(L)'
;MPDSVETFDLITMGRIGVDLYPLQPGVPLPQVESFGKFLGGSAANVAVAAARLGRSTAVITRTGNDPFGTYLHQALEEFGVDDRFVTPVDAYPTPVTFCEIFPPDDFPLYFYRQPKAPDLEIRTEELDFFALRAARIFWITGTGLSEEPSRSATLAALKARTKGAPRSSTSTGARCSGRTHGRPARTTPRRCATRPWPSATSTSARSPPAYANPGPAPRR
;
A
#
# COMPACT_ATOMS: atom_id res chain seq x y z
N MET A 1 -10.33 -14.41 29.04
CA MET A 1 -9.61 -14.96 27.87
C MET A 1 -8.43 -14.02 27.63
N PRO A 2 -7.20 -14.48 27.36
CA PRO A 2 -6.15 -13.54 27.01
C PRO A 2 -6.56 -12.91 25.67
N ASP A 3 -6.64 -11.58 25.64
CA ASP A 3 -6.96 -10.83 24.44
C ASP A 3 -6.05 -11.31 23.31
N SER A 4 -6.65 -11.86 22.26
CA SER A 4 -5.91 -12.26 21.07
C SER A 4 -5.21 -11.03 20.55
N VAL A 5 -3.89 -11.00 20.66
CA VAL A 5 -3.06 -9.94 20.10
C VAL A 5 -3.45 -9.77 18.64
N GLU A 6 -4.06 -8.64 18.32
CA GLU A 6 -4.48 -8.33 16.96
C GLU A 6 -3.23 -8.29 16.08
N THR A 7 -3.15 -9.25 15.16
CA THR A 7 -1.98 -9.48 14.34
C THR A 7 -2.34 -9.26 12.89
N PHE A 8 -1.62 -8.38 12.21
CA PHE A 8 -1.83 -8.09 10.79
C PHE A 8 -1.13 -9.11 9.90
N ASP A 9 -1.80 -9.51 8.82
CA ASP A 9 -1.17 -10.29 7.74
C ASP A 9 -0.12 -9.45 7.00
N LEU A 10 -0.36 -8.15 6.87
CA LEU A 10 0.50 -7.19 6.18
C LEU A 10 0.46 -5.83 6.87
N ILE A 11 1.63 -5.30 7.24
CA ILE A 11 1.79 -3.87 7.53
C ILE A 11 2.62 -3.27 6.41
N THR A 12 2.10 -2.22 5.76
CA THR A 12 2.89 -1.39 4.83
C THR A 12 3.38 -0.13 5.53
N MET A 13 4.50 0.43 5.07
CA MET A 13 5.02 1.71 5.54
C MET A 13 5.47 2.57 4.37
N GLY A 14 5.01 3.82 4.35
CA GLY A 14 5.37 4.81 3.34
C GLY A 14 4.18 5.60 2.82
N ARG A 15 4.32 6.16 1.62
CA ARG A 15 3.40 7.16 1.08
C ARG A 15 1.93 6.73 1.00
N ILE A 16 1.08 7.66 1.43
CA ILE A 16 -0.34 7.81 1.09
C ILE A 16 -0.56 9.22 0.51
N GLY A 17 -1.57 9.39 -0.33
CA GLY A 17 -1.94 10.69 -0.89
C GLY A 17 -3.21 10.61 -1.70
N VAL A 18 -3.60 11.72 -2.31
CA VAL A 18 -4.77 11.80 -3.18
C VAL A 18 -4.33 11.83 -4.62
N ASP A 19 -4.76 10.85 -5.41
CA ASP A 19 -4.51 10.82 -6.84
C ASP A 19 -5.76 11.34 -7.57
N LEU A 20 -5.55 12.34 -8.44
CA LEU A 20 -6.58 12.98 -9.25
C LEU A 20 -6.42 12.51 -10.69
N TYR A 21 -7.32 11.62 -11.11
CA TYR A 21 -7.33 11.08 -12.46
C TYR A 21 -8.32 11.85 -13.34
N PRO A 22 -7.95 12.18 -14.59
CA PRO A 22 -8.82 12.90 -15.49
C PRO A 22 -9.99 11.98 -15.88
N LEU A 23 -11.20 12.51 -15.87
CA LEU A 23 -12.37 11.79 -16.40
C LEU A 23 -12.42 11.82 -17.93
N GLN A 24 -11.54 12.64 -18.53
CA GLN A 24 -11.34 12.79 -19.96
C GLN A 24 -9.95 12.22 -20.31
N PRO A 25 -9.83 10.97 -20.76
CA PRO A 25 -8.54 10.43 -21.20
C PRO A 25 -8.12 11.01 -22.56
N GLY A 26 -6.83 11.00 -22.85
CA GLY A 26 -6.25 11.45 -24.12
C GLY A 26 -6.09 12.96 -24.26
N VAL A 27 -6.38 13.74 -23.21
CA VAL A 27 -6.17 15.19 -23.18
C VAL A 27 -5.04 15.55 -22.20
N PRO A 28 -4.22 16.56 -22.52
CA PRO A 28 -3.21 17.05 -21.60
C PRO A 28 -3.85 17.81 -20.43
N LEU A 29 -3.18 17.83 -19.30
CA LEU A 29 -3.64 18.35 -18.01
C LEU A 29 -4.20 19.79 -18.09
N PRO A 30 -3.61 20.73 -18.87
CA PRO A 30 -4.18 22.07 -19.03
C PRO A 30 -5.58 22.12 -19.67
N GLN A 31 -6.02 21.03 -20.31
CA GLN A 31 -7.31 20.91 -20.98
C GLN A 31 -8.30 20.01 -20.24
N VAL A 32 -7.88 19.39 -19.13
CA VAL A 32 -8.77 18.55 -18.32
C VAL A 32 -9.73 19.44 -17.53
N GLU A 33 -11.03 19.18 -17.65
CA GLU A 33 -12.07 19.94 -16.97
C GLU A 33 -12.59 19.26 -15.71
N SER A 34 -12.40 17.94 -15.58
CA SER A 34 -12.93 17.16 -14.46
C SER A 34 -12.03 16.01 -14.04
N PHE A 35 -11.94 15.82 -12.72
CA PHE A 35 -11.11 14.80 -12.09
C PHE A 35 -11.93 13.91 -11.16
N GLY A 36 -11.61 12.62 -11.15
CA GLY A 36 -11.99 11.71 -10.08
C GLY A 36 -10.94 11.72 -8.98
N LYS A 37 -11.40 11.70 -7.73
CA LYS A 37 -10.55 11.64 -6.53
C LYS A 37 -10.40 10.20 -6.07
N PHE A 38 -9.15 9.76 -5.90
CA PHE A 38 -8.84 8.39 -5.46
C PHE A 38 -7.77 8.40 -4.37
N LEU A 39 -7.80 7.36 -3.52
CA LEU A 39 -6.68 7.07 -2.63
C LEU A 39 -5.48 6.61 -3.47
N GLY A 40 -4.34 7.23 -3.20
CA GLY A 40 -3.08 7.00 -3.89
C GLY A 40 -1.94 6.65 -2.93
N GLY A 41 -0.77 6.45 -3.51
CA GLY A 41 0.44 6.08 -2.78
C GLY A 41 0.71 4.58 -2.76
N SER A 42 1.97 4.20 -2.98
CA SER A 42 2.37 2.80 -3.21
C SER A 42 2.16 1.92 -1.97
N ALA A 43 2.40 2.43 -0.76
CA ALA A 43 2.15 1.68 0.48
C ALA A 43 0.66 1.44 0.71
N ALA A 44 -0.15 2.47 0.51
CA ALA A 44 -1.59 2.37 0.66
C ALA A 44 -2.20 1.42 -0.40
N ASN A 45 -1.79 1.52 -1.66
CA ASN A 45 -2.26 0.63 -2.74
C ASN A 45 -1.94 -0.85 -2.48
N VAL A 46 -0.76 -1.16 -1.94
CA VAL A 46 -0.39 -2.54 -1.57
C VAL A 46 -1.24 -3.05 -0.40
N ALA A 47 -1.49 -2.22 0.61
CA ALA A 47 -2.37 -2.58 1.73
C ALA A 47 -3.82 -2.81 1.28
N VAL A 48 -4.37 -1.93 0.44
CA VAL A 48 -5.71 -2.04 -0.15
C VAL A 48 -5.82 -3.31 -1.00
N ALA A 49 -4.82 -3.60 -1.84
CA ALA A 49 -4.83 -4.80 -2.67
C ALA A 49 -4.86 -6.08 -1.81
N ALA A 50 -4.10 -6.13 -0.72
CA ALA A 50 -4.11 -7.26 0.19
C ALA A 50 -5.42 -7.35 1.00
N ALA A 51 -6.00 -6.22 1.44
CA ALA A 51 -7.31 -6.18 2.12
C ALA A 51 -8.42 -6.75 1.22
N ARG A 52 -8.45 -6.35 -0.05
CA ARG A 52 -9.38 -6.89 -1.07
C ARG A 52 -9.23 -8.41 -1.29
N LEU A 53 -8.09 -8.98 -0.94
CA LEU A 53 -7.84 -10.44 -0.97
C LEU A 53 -8.14 -11.12 0.38
N GLY A 54 -8.86 -10.45 1.29
CA GLY A 54 -9.29 -10.99 2.58
C GLY A 54 -8.18 -11.06 3.62
N ARG A 55 -7.17 -10.20 3.54
CA ARG A 55 -6.07 -10.12 4.52
C ARG A 55 -6.30 -8.99 5.50
N SER A 56 -5.93 -9.20 6.76
CA SER A 56 -5.89 -8.12 7.75
C SER A 56 -4.67 -7.23 7.47
N THR A 57 -4.89 -5.95 7.15
CA THR A 57 -3.81 -5.04 6.77
C THR A 57 -3.86 -3.73 7.52
N ALA A 58 -2.69 -3.11 7.70
CA ALA A 58 -2.56 -1.76 8.22
C ALA A 58 -1.50 -0.98 7.44
N VAL A 59 -1.55 0.35 7.49
CA VAL A 59 -0.54 1.23 6.89
C VAL A 59 0.04 2.19 7.92
N ILE A 60 1.37 2.22 8.03
CA ILE A 60 2.12 3.21 8.80
C ILE A 60 2.49 4.35 7.86
N THR A 61 1.93 5.51 8.10
CA THR A 61 2.16 6.70 7.27
C THR A 61 1.74 7.96 7.98
N ARG A 62 1.89 9.09 7.29
CA ARG A 62 1.33 10.35 7.73
C ARG A 62 0.61 11.09 6.62
N THR A 63 -0.33 11.92 7.03
CA THR A 63 -1.07 12.86 6.17
C THR A 63 -0.83 14.28 6.65
N GLY A 64 -1.30 15.27 5.89
CA GLY A 64 -1.51 16.60 6.46
C GLY A 64 -2.68 16.59 7.42
N ASN A 65 -2.71 17.56 8.33
CA ASN A 65 -3.87 17.87 9.17
C ASN A 65 -4.90 18.69 8.36
N ASP A 66 -5.51 18.06 7.38
CA ASP A 66 -6.37 18.72 6.40
C ASP A 66 -7.55 17.82 5.94
N PRO A 67 -8.52 18.36 5.18
CA PRO A 67 -9.66 17.58 4.70
C PRO A 67 -9.27 16.40 3.79
N PHE A 68 -8.12 16.44 3.13
CA PHE A 68 -7.63 15.29 2.37
C PHE A 68 -7.13 14.18 3.29
N GLY A 69 -6.49 14.52 4.42
CA GLY A 69 -6.18 13.56 5.48
C GLY A 69 -7.43 12.85 5.99
N THR A 70 -8.49 13.62 6.29
CA THR A 70 -9.80 13.05 6.71
C THR A 70 -10.37 12.10 5.66
N TYR A 71 -10.32 12.49 4.38
CA TYR A 71 -10.74 11.63 3.29
C TYR A 71 -9.92 10.33 3.20
N LEU A 72 -8.62 10.38 3.45
CA LEU A 72 -7.76 9.19 3.38
C LEU A 72 -8.07 8.19 4.49
N HIS A 73 -8.36 8.65 5.71
CA HIS A 73 -8.87 7.80 6.78
C HIS A 73 -10.15 7.07 6.36
N GLN A 74 -11.15 7.81 5.88
CA GLN A 74 -12.41 7.23 5.38
C GLN A 74 -12.19 6.22 4.25
N ALA A 75 -11.33 6.55 3.28
CA ALA A 75 -11.04 5.66 2.17
C ALA A 75 -10.31 4.37 2.60
N LEU A 76 -9.41 4.44 3.58
CA LEU A 76 -8.75 3.25 4.13
C LEU A 76 -9.75 2.33 4.84
N GLU A 77 -10.62 2.90 5.68
CA GLU A 77 -11.70 2.17 6.35
C GLU A 77 -12.62 1.49 5.34
N GLU A 78 -13.06 2.19 4.30
CA GLU A 78 -13.88 1.65 3.21
C GLU A 78 -13.20 0.50 2.46
N PHE A 79 -11.88 0.54 2.32
CA PHE A 79 -11.10 -0.55 1.71
C PHE A 79 -10.73 -1.67 2.68
N GLY A 80 -11.14 -1.58 3.95
CA GLY A 80 -10.82 -2.57 4.98
C GLY A 80 -9.35 -2.57 5.39
N VAL A 81 -8.67 -1.43 5.26
CA VAL A 81 -7.30 -1.23 5.75
C VAL A 81 -7.37 -0.50 7.08
N ASP A 82 -6.69 -1.03 8.08
CA ASP A 82 -6.59 -0.40 9.40
C ASP A 82 -5.68 0.84 9.33
N ASP A 83 -6.23 1.97 9.75
CA ASP A 83 -5.64 3.29 9.67
C ASP A 83 -5.11 3.80 11.03
N ARG A 84 -5.08 2.96 12.08
CA ARG A 84 -4.64 3.37 13.43
C ARG A 84 -3.21 3.90 13.50
N PHE A 85 -2.38 3.59 12.50
CA PHE A 85 -1.00 4.08 12.38
C PHE A 85 -0.84 5.23 11.37
N VAL A 86 -1.94 5.77 10.87
CA VAL A 86 -1.99 6.97 10.03
C VAL A 86 -2.13 8.16 10.96
N THR A 87 -1.14 9.05 10.97
CA THR A 87 -1.15 10.22 11.86
C THR A 87 -0.93 11.52 11.10
N PRO A 88 -1.59 12.63 11.49
CA PRO A 88 -1.41 13.90 10.81
C PRO A 88 -0.10 14.59 11.21
N VAL A 89 0.40 15.45 10.33
CA VAL A 89 1.39 16.51 10.66
C VAL A 89 0.83 17.87 10.29
N ASP A 90 1.12 18.88 11.10
CA ASP A 90 0.67 20.26 10.84
C ASP A 90 1.57 20.99 9.82
N ALA A 91 2.82 20.55 9.67
CA ALA A 91 3.84 21.27 8.89
C ALA A 91 3.67 21.13 7.37
N TYR A 92 3.02 20.07 6.89
CA TYR A 92 2.95 19.73 5.47
C TYR A 92 1.54 19.28 5.08
N PRO A 93 1.02 19.73 3.92
CA PRO A 93 -0.28 19.28 3.43
C PRO A 93 -0.22 17.83 2.94
N THR A 94 -1.38 17.17 2.94
CA THR A 94 -1.56 15.87 2.30
C THR A 94 -1.18 15.96 0.81
N PRO A 95 -0.31 15.06 0.30
CA PRO A 95 0.12 15.11 -1.09
C PRO A 95 -1.03 14.90 -2.07
N VAL A 96 -1.00 15.65 -3.17
CA VAL A 96 -1.90 15.46 -4.31
C VAL A 96 -1.08 15.13 -5.56
N THR A 97 -1.50 14.11 -6.31
CA THR A 97 -0.91 13.76 -7.60
C THR A 97 -1.93 14.02 -8.69
N PHE A 98 -1.59 14.84 -9.68
CA PHE A 98 -2.37 14.91 -10.91
C PHE A 98 -1.82 13.90 -11.90
N CYS A 99 -2.71 13.11 -12.49
CA CYS A 99 -2.37 12.13 -13.51
C CYS A 99 -2.84 12.62 -14.87
N GLU A 100 -2.11 12.29 -15.92
CA GLU A 100 -2.62 12.27 -17.30
C GLU A 100 -2.80 10.80 -17.72
N ILE A 101 -3.67 10.56 -18.70
CA ILE A 101 -3.95 9.21 -19.23
C ILE A 101 -3.89 9.26 -20.76
N PHE A 102 -2.82 8.74 -21.34
CA PHE A 102 -2.64 8.57 -22.78
C PHE A 102 -2.44 7.08 -23.11
N PRO A 103 -3.50 6.39 -23.55
CA PRO A 103 -3.38 4.99 -23.96
C PRO A 103 -2.38 4.82 -25.13
N PRO A 104 -1.64 3.69 -25.19
CA PRO A 104 -1.82 2.51 -24.33
C PRO A 104 -1.07 2.55 -23.00
N ASP A 105 0.03 3.31 -22.87
CA ASP A 105 0.98 3.15 -21.77
C ASP A 105 1.69 4.45 -21.31
N ASP A 106 1.19 5.63 -21.68
CA ASP A 106 1.76 6.90 -21.25
C ASP A 106 0.85 7.58 -20.20
N PHE A 107 1.40 7.77 -19.00
CA PHE A 107 0.67 8.30 -17.84
C PHE A 107 1.54 9.30 -17.06
N PRO A 108 1.75 10.52 -17.58
CA PRO A 108 2.48 11.56 -16.86
C PRO A 108 1.88 11.82 -15.47
N LEU A 109 2.75 11.94 -14.45
CA LEU A 109 2.36 12.17 -13.06
C LEU A 109 3.00 13.45 -12.54
N TYR A 110 2.18 14.34 -11.99
CA TYR A 110 2.60 15.61 -11.42
C TYR A 110 2.37 15.60 -9.91
N PHE A 111 3.47 15.50 -9.14
CA PHE A 111 3.41 15.37 -7.69
C PHE A 111 3.46 16.75 -6.99
N TYR A 112 2.39 17.08 -6.26
CA TYR A 112 2.31 18.25 -5.39
C TYR A 112 2.59 17.80 -3.95
N ARG A 113 3.88 17.84 -3.60
CA ARG A 113 4.40 17.34 -2.31
C ARG A 113 5.62 18.13 -1.81
N GLN A 114 5.79 19.36 -2.30
CA GLN A 114 6.84 20.25 -1.87
C GLN A 114 6.38 21.07 -0.65
N PRO A 115 7.31 21.47 0.25
CA PRO A 115 8.74 21.17 0.24
C PRO A 115 9.06 19.72 0.63
N LYS A 116 8.11 19.05 1.30
CA LYS A 116 8.26 17.69 1.80
C LYS A 116 6.90 17.01 1.91
N ALA A 117 6.86 15.70 1.73
CA ALA A 117 5.67 14.90 1.93
C ALA A 117 5.52 14.47 3.40
N PRO A 118 4.31 14.47 3.99
CA PRO A 118 4.05 14.01 5.35
C PRO A 118 4.63 12.64 5.69
N ASP A 119 4.60 11.66 4.77
CA ASP A 119 5.14 10.32 5.01
C ASP A 119 6.66 10.32 5.30
N LEU A 120 7.37 11.39 4.91
CA LEU A 120 8.78 11.56 5.22
C LEU A 120 9.04 12.09 6.65
N GLU A 121 8.00 12.48 7.39
CA GLU A 121 8.06 12.90 8.79
C GLU A 121 7.71 11.77 9.79
N ILE A 122 7.68 10.51 9.35
CA ILE A 122 7.56 9.38 10.28
C ILE A 122 8.80 9.33 11.18
N ARG A 123 8.60 9.27 12.50
CA ARG A 123 9.69 9.24 13.49
C ARG A 123 9.78 7.86 14.13
N THR A 124 10.99 7.52 14.59
CA THR A 124 11.28 6.18 15.14
C THR A 124 10.48 5.92 16.42
N GLU A 125 10.26 6.96 17.22
CA GLU A 125 9.65 6.90 18.55
C GLU A 125 8.14 6.63 18.49
N GLU A 126 7.53 6.80 17.33
CA GLU A 126 6.08 6.65 17.11
C GLU A 126 5.72 5.27 16.56
N LEU A 127 6.74 4.47 16.21
CA LEU A 127 6.54 3.15 15.65
C LEU A 127 6.09 2.16 16.73
N ASP A 128 4.96 1.50 16.50
CA ASP A 128 4.59 0.32 17.27
C ASP A 128 5.46 -0.87 16.85
N PHE A 129 6.60 -1.00 17.55
CA PHE A 129 7.53 -2.10 17.32
C PHE A 129 6.94 -3.48 17.67
N PHE A 130 5.91 -3.55 18.50
CA PHE A 130 5.25 -4.81 18.80
C PHE A 130 4.40 -5.27 17.61
N ALA A 131 3.55 -4.40 17.07
CA ALA A 131 2.79 -4.66 15.85
C ALA A 131 3.70 -5.01 14.66
N LEU A 132 4.79 -4.26 14.46
CA LEU A 132 5.79 -4.53 13.41
C LEU A 132 6.43 -5.92 13.54
N ARG A 133 6.70 -6.39 14.77
CA ARG A 133 7.26 -7.73 15.00
C ARG A 133 6.23 -8.83 14.81
N ALA A 134 4.99 -8.59 15.22
CA ALA A 134 3.89 -9.53 15.14
C ALA A 134 3.39 -9.73 13.70
N ALA A 135 3.42 -8.68 12.88
CA ALA A 135 2.95 -8.72 11.50
C ALA A 135 3.62 -9.84 10.68
N ARG A 136 2.82 -10.58 9.91
CA ARG A 136 3.34 -11.68 9.09
C ARG A 136 4.26 -11.15 7.99
N ILE A 137 3.85 -10.11 7.28
CA ILE A 137 4.64 -9.39 6.28
C ILE A 137 4.76 -7.92 6.70
N PHE A 138 5.99 -7.40 6.65
CA PHE A 138 6.25 -5.97 6.73
C PHE A 138 6.83 -5.51 5.40
N TRP A 139 6.18 -4.54 4.76
CA TRP A 139 6.52 -4.05 3.43
C TRP A 139 6.78 -2.54 3.49
N ILE A 140 7.87 -2.09 2.87
CA ILE A 140 8.25 -0.67 2.87
C ILE A 140 8.36 -0.14 1.45
N THR A 141 8.17 1.17 1.28
CA THR A 141 8.56 1.86 0.04
C THR A 141 10.03 2.29 0.08
N GLY A 142 10.69 2.31 -1.09
CA GLY A 142 12.01 2.91 -1.21
C GLY A 142 12.01 4.42 -0.96
N THR A 143 10.89 5.11 -1.19
CA THR A 143 10.74 6.54 -0.91
C THR A 143 10.87 6.86 0.57
N GLY A 144 10.47 5.94 1.47
CA GLY A 144 10.65 6.13 2.91
C GLY A 144 12.12 6.23 3.34
N LEU A 145 13.06 5.86 2.47
CA LEU A 145 14.50 5.94 2.71
C LEU A 145 15.14 7.21 2.13
N SER A 146 14.40 8.08 1.44
CA SER A 146 14.99 9.20 0.70
C SER A 146 15.39 10.39 1.57
N GLU A 147 14.78 10.55 2.74
CA GLU A 147 14.96 11.72 3.60
C GLU A 147 14.76 11.36 5.08
N GLU A 148 15.43 12.10 5.98
CA GLU A 148 15.18 12.03 7.42
C GLU A 148 13.92 12.85 7.78
N PRO A 149 13.17 12.51 8.85
CA PRO A 149 13.41 11.40 9.79
C PRO A 149 12.92 10.03 9.31
N SER A 150 12.14 9.95 8.24
CA SER A 150 11.55 8.68 7.76
C SER A 150 12.60 7.62 7.44
N ARG A 151 13.78 8.00 6.93
CA ARG A 151 14.86 7.05 6.65
C ARG A 151 15.29 6.31 7.91
N SER A 152 15.59 7.03 8.99
CA SER A 152 15.96 6.41 10.28
C SER A 152 14.83 5.54 10.82
N ALA A 153 13.58 6.01 10.76
CA ALA A 153 12.41 5.25 11.20
C ALA A 153 12.24 3.94 10.42
N THR A 154 12.34 4.00 9.09
CA THR A 154 12.23 2.83 8.20
C THR A 154 13.32 1.80 8.51
N LEU A 155 14.57 2.24 8.71
CA LEU A 155 15.67 1.33 9.06
C LEU A 155 15.50 0.72 10.46
N ALA A 156 14.98 1.48 11.42
CA ALA A 156 14.67 0.98 12.76
C ALA A 156 13.55 -0.09 12.71
N ALA A 157 12.49 0.15 11.94
CA ALA A 157 11.38 -0.79 11.73
C ALA A 157 11.90 -2.12 11.13
N LEU A 158 12.70 -2.05 10.07
CA LEU A 158 13.32 -3.24 9.46
C LEU A 158 14.21 -4.00 10.46
N LYS A 159 15.04 -3.29 11.23
CA LYS A 159 15.92 -3.90 12.24
C LYS A 159 15.12 -4.62 13.33
N ALA A 160 13.99 -4.05 13.76
CA ALA A 160 13.11 -4.67 14.73
C ALA A 160 12.48 -5.96 14.20
N ARG A 161 12.10 -6.00 12.92
CA ARG A 161 11.56 -7.21 12.27
C ARG A 161 12.59 -8.34 12.20
N THR A 162 13.83 -8.04 11.81
CA THR A 162 14.90 -9.04 11.71
C THR A 162 15.23 -9.70 13.05
N LYS A 163 15.16 -8.95 14.15
CA LYS A 163 15.42 -9.47 15.50
C LYS A 163 14.25 -10.24 16.10
N GLY A 164 13.04 -10.03 15.60
CA GLY A 164 11.79 -10.57 16.17
C GLY A 164 11.09 -11.65 15.35
N ALA A 165 11.62 -12.05 14.19
CA ALA A 165 11.03 -13.14 13.42
C ALA A 165 11.02 -14.43 14.27
N PRO A 166 9.84 -14.99 14.62
CA PRO A 166 9.79 -16.25 15.33
C PRO A 166 10.45 -17.29 14.43
N ARG A 167 11.51 -17.93 14.92
CA ARG A 167 11.87 -19.25 14.41
C ARG A 167 10.61 -20.08 14.60
N SER A 168 9.97 -20.49 13.50
CA SER A 168 8.98 -21.55 13.55
C SER A 168 9.60 -22.67 14.38
N SER A 169 8.99 -22.93 15.53
CA SER A 169 9.36 -24.08 16.33
C SER A 169 9.09 -25.27 15.43
N THR A 170 10.17 -25.89 14.95
CA THR A 170 10.13 -27.22 14.37
C THR A 170 9.34 -28.08 15.35
N SER A 171 8.11 -28.42 14.97
CA SER A 171 7.43 -29.56 15.54
C SER A 171 8.37 -30.73 15.29
N THR A 172 9.05 -31.15 16.34
CA THR A 172 9.89 -32.34 16.30
C THR A 172 8.90 -33.48 16.21
N GLY A 173 8.57 -33.84 14.97
CA GLY A 173 7.66 -34.91 14.62
C GLY A 173 8.10 -36.19 15.33
N ALA A 174 7.10 -36.87 15.87
CA ALA A 174 7.23 -38.19 16.42
C ALA A 174 7.97 -39.12 15.45
N ARG A 175 9.03 -39.73 15.99
CA ARG A 175 9.55 -41.08 15.78
C ARG A 175 8.84 -41.88 14.65
N CYS A 176 9.58 -42.18 13.58
CA CYS A 176 9.35 -43.36 12.75
C CYS A 176 10.68 -44.08 12.55
N SER A 177 10.82 -45.24 13.18
CA SER A 177 11.90 -46.20 13.02
C SER A 177 11.77 -46.93 11.68
N GLY A 178 12.86 -47.06 10.91
CA GLY A 178 12.86 -47.89 9.70
C GLY A 178 14.14 -47.86 8.87
N ARG A 179 15.07 -48.77 9.23
CA ARG A 179 16.09 -49.49 8.42
C ARG A 179 16.91 -48.81 7.30
N THR A 180 18.18 -49.19 7.34
CA THR A 180 19.34 -48.92 6.49
C THR A 180 19.27 -49.48 5.06
N HIS A 181 19.74 -48.67 4.08
CA HIS A 181 20.78 -48.97 3.05
C HIS A 181 20.49 -48.27 1.71
N GLY A 182 21.50 -47.61 1.12
CA GLY A 182 21.54 -47.31 -0.32
C GLY A 182 22.09 -45.93 -0.70
N ARG A 183 23.30 -45.94 -1.31
CA ARG A 183 24.08 -44.91 -2.05
C ARG A 183 23.42 -43.57 -2.48
N PRO A 184 24.20 -42.47 -2.59
CA PRO A 184 23.70 -41.17 -3.05
C PRO A 184 23.63 -41.11 -4.59
N ALA A 185 22.47 -40.74 -5.13
CA ALA A 185 22.31 -40.35 -6.53
C ALA A 185 22.51 -38.83 -6.68
N ARG A 186 23.40 -38.44 -7.60
CA ARG A 186 23.61 -37.06 -8.05
C ARG A 186 22.31 -36.45 -8.58
N THR A 187 21.90 -35.32 -8.03
CA THR A 187 20.83 -34.48 -8.57
C THR A 187 21.41 -33.23 -9.24
N THR A 188 21.33 -33.19 -10.56
CA THR A 188 21.51 -31.99 -11.40
C THR A 188 20.37 -30.99 -11.13
N PRO A 189 20.62 -29.67 -11.08
CA PRO A 189 19.57 -28.69 -10.83
C PRO A 189 18.68 -28.56 -12.08
N ARG A 190 17.38 -28.83 -11.94
CA ARG A 190 16.38 -28.52 -12.96
C ARG A 190 16.16 -27.00 -13.00
N ARG A 191 16.40 -26.41 -14.17
CA ARG A 191 16.01 -25.04 -14.53
C ARG A 191 14.49 -24.89 -14.33
N CYS A 192 14.07 -23.96 -13.47
CA CYS A 192 12.69 -23.48 -13.46
C CYS A 192 12.42 -22.73 -14.77
N ALA A 193 11.56 -23.30 -15.62
CA ALA A 193 10.99 -22.60 -16.75
C ALA A 193 9.95 -21.61 -16.22
N THR A 194 10.18 -20.32 -16.43
CA THR A 194 9.19 -19.26 -16.23
C THR A 194 8.10 -19.40 -17.28
N ARG A 195 6.86 -19.69 -16.84
CA ARG A 195 5.67 -19.57 -17.68
C ARG A 195 5.29 -18.09 -17.85
N PRO A 196 4.95 -17.61 -19.06
CA PRO A 196 4.43 -16.26 -19.24
C PRO A 196 3.02 -16.12 -18.64
N TRP A 197 2.72 -14.92 -18.16
CA TRP A 197 1.41 -14.47 -17.70
C TRP A 197 0.39 -14.54 -18.87
N PRO A 198 -0.82 -15.11 -18.70
CA PRO A 198 -1.83 -15.04 -19.75
C PRO A 198 -2.33 -13.59 -19.91
N SER A 199 -2.29 -13.10 -21.15
CA SER A 199 -2.88 -11.84 -21.58
C SER A 199 -4.40 -11.89 -21.41
N ALA A 200 -4.95 -10.89 -20.71
CA ALA A 200 -6.38 -10.73 -20.55
C ALA A 200 -7.00 -10.30 -21.89
N THR A 201 -7.69 -11.22 -22.55
CA THR A 201 -8.63 -10.92 -23.65
C THR A 201 -9.82 -10.15 -23.11
N SER A 202 -10.23 -9.14 -23.88
CA SER A 202 -11.34 -8.23 -23.64
C SER A 202 -12.63 -8.95 -23.28
N THR A 203 -13.21 -8.57 -22.14
CA THR A 203 -14.64 -8.77 -21.87
C THR A 203 -15.24 -7.39 -21.62
N SER A 204 -16.22 -7.03 -22.43
CA SER A 204 -16.88 -5.73 -22.45
C SER A 204 -17.44 -5.36 -21.06
N ALA A 205 -16.84 -4.38 -20.40
CA ALA A 205 -17.43 -3.72 -19.24
C ALA A 205 -18.51 -2.74 -19.74
N ARG A 206 -19.76 -2.95 -19.32
CA ARG A 206 -20.86 -2.02 -19.50
C ARG A 206 -20.51 -0.69 -18.84
N SER A 207 -20.84 0.40 -19.53
CA SER A 207 -20.72 1.77 -19.05
C SER A 207 -21.46 1.98 -17.71
N PRO A 208 -20.89 2.72 -16.74
CA PRO A 208 -21.62 3.15 -15.56
C PRO A 208 -22.68 4.20 -15.92
N PRO A 209 -23.76 4.35 -15.12
CA PRO A 209 -24.84 5.28 -15.42
C PRO A 209 -24.36 6.73 -15.35
N ALA A 210 -24.78 7.53 -16.33
CA ALA A 210 -24.52 8.96 -16.41
C ALA A 210 -25.10 9.69 -15.18
N TYR A 211 -24.26 10.46 -14.48
CA TYR A 211 -24.72 11.44 -13.50
C TYR A 211 -25.48 12.55 -14.24
N ALA A 212 -26.78 12.66 -13.98
CA ALA A 212 -27.61 13.75 -14.48
C ALA A 212 -27.22 15.06 -13.79
N ASN A 213 -26.83 16.05 -14.58
CA ASN A 213 -26.49 17.41 -14.15
C ASN A 213 -27.81 18.20 -13.92
N PRO A 214 -28.15 18.65 -12.70
CA PRO A 214 -29.30 19.51 -12.50
C PRO A 214 -28.93 20.93 -12.95
N GLY A 215 -29.55 21.39 -14.04
CA GLY A 215 -29.36 22.73 -14.57
C GLY A 215 -29.71 23.84 -13.55
N PRO A 216 -29.28 25.08 -13.82
CA PRO A 216 -29.39 26.17 -12.84
C PRO A 216 -30.86 26.55 -12.60
N ALA A 217 -31.23 26.68 -11.32
CA ALA A 217 -32.56 27.13 -10.90
C ALA A 217 -32.85 28.58 -11.34
N PRO A 218 -34.11 28.93 -11.67
CA PRO A 218 -34.45 30.26 -12.14
C PRO A 218 -34.35 31.30 -11.01
N ARG A 219 -33.73 32.43 -11.33
CA ARG A 219 -33.70 33.62 -10.47
C ARG A 219 -35.11 34.17 -10.29
N ARG A 220 -35.49 34.44 -9.05
CA ARG A 220 -36.56 35.38 -8.68
C ARG A 220 -35.94 36.55 -7.97
#